data_AF-A0A1H4APT9-F1
#
_entry.id   AF-A0A1H4APT9-F1
#
_cell.length_a   1.000
_cell.length_b   1.000
_cell.length_c   1.000
_cell.angle_alpha   90.00
_cell.angle_beta   90.00
_cell.angle_gamma   90.00
#
_symmetry.space_group_name_H-M   'P 1'
#
loop_
_entity.id
_entity.type
_entity.pdbx_description
1 polymer ?
#
loop_
_entity_poly.entity_id
_entity_poly.type
_entity_poly.pdbx_seq_one_letter_code
_entity_poly.pdbx_strand_id
1 'polypeptide(L)'
;MKEKWINVFTLAFTVALLPPIWAVLSPYIGVTVGAVALICAGLFACLGNDIKKAIPVSMGFVLGDVWAVVALQIMAHSSLNPNLTLYLTLFVLGGLAVILGSIGEKVIFVPAWLAGWAIGLTIMGPMDINLIGSMVPQIAVAMLAGVWYVGVVGDLFQKLLIKIFSK
;
A
#
# COMPACT_ATOMS: atom_id res chain seq x y z
N MET A 1 -11.60 -32.48 0.39
CA MET A 1 -11.41 -31.90 1.75
C MET A 1 -9.94 -31.68 2.10
N LYS A 2 -9.04 -32.64 1.85
CA LYS A 2 -7.60 -32.52 2.13
C LYS A 2 -6.94 -31.31 1.45
N GLU A 3 -7.17 -31.09 0.15
CA GLU A 3 -6.60 -29.96 -0.61
C GLU A 3 -7.03 -28.58 -0.09
N LYS A 4 -8.31 -28.43 0.24
CA LYS A 4 -8.84 -27.19 0.84
C LYS A 4 -8.06 -26.82 2.11
N TRP A 5 -7.84 -27.79 3.00
CA TRP A 5 -7.13 -27.57 4.25
C TRP A 5 -5.63 -27.33 4.03
N ILE A 6 -4.99 -27.99 3.06
CA ILE A 6 -3.60 -27.70 2.68
C ILE A 6 -3.48 -26.23 2.24
N ASN A 7 -4.39 -25.74 1.39
CA ASN A 7 -4.39 -24.35 0.96
C ASN A 7 -4.59 -23.37 2.12
N VAL A 8 -5.51 -23.69 3.05
CA VAL A 8 -5.76 -22.87 4.25
C VAL A 8 -4.52 -22.81 5.15
N PHE A 9 -3.91 -23.96 5.47
CA PHE A 9 -2.76 -23.99 6.38
C PHE A 9 -1.51 -23.35 5.76
N THR A 10 -1.26 -23.57 4.48
CA THR A 10 -0.12 -22.94 3.79
C THR A 10 -0.31 -21.42 3.65
N LEU A 11 -1.53 -20.95 3.39
CA LEU A 11 -1.84 -19.52 3.40
C LEU A 11 -1.64 -18.92 4.79
N ALA A 12 -2.25 -19.55 5.81
CA ALA A 12 -2.16 -19.10 7.19
C ALA A 12 -0.71 -19.03 7.66
N PHE A 13 0.10 -20.03 7.34
CA PHE A 13 1.53 -20.03 7.65
C PHE A 13 2.28 -18.92 6.93
N THR A 14 2.02 -18.70 5.64
CA THR A 14 2.66 -17.62 4.86
C THR A 14 2.36 -16.24 5.47
N VAL A 15 1.09 -15.99 5.84
CA VAL A 15 0.66 -14.74 6.48
C VAL A 15 1.18 -14.61 7.92
N ALA A 16 1.29 -15.72 8.66
CA ALA A 16 1.85 -15.72 10.01
C ALA A 16 3.38 -15.55 10.02
N LEU A 17 4.06 -15.80 8.90
CA LEU A 17 5.51 -15.75 8.79
C LEU A 17 6.01 -14.45 8.16
N LEU A 18 5.62 -14.17 6.90
CA LEU A 18 6.30 -13.14 6.11
C LEU A 18 5.98 -11.70 6.55
N PRO A 19 4.70 -11.28 6.71
CA PRO A 19 4.40 -9.92 7.19
C PRO A 19 5.03 -9.61 8.57
N PRO A 20 4.99 -10.48 9.58
CA PRO A 20 5.67 -10.23 10.86
C PRO A 20 7.19 -10.07 10.72
N ILE A 21 7.85 -10.86 9.87
CA ILE A 21 9.28 -10.67 9.57
C ILE A 21 9.56 -9.25 9.07
N TRP A 22 8.76 -8.76 8.11
CA TRP A 22 8.91 -7.38 7.63
C TRP A 22 8.65 -6.35 8.72
N ALA A 23 7.59 -6.52 9.51
CA ALA A 23 7.25 -5.58 10.57
C ALA A 23 8.37 -5.45 11.62
N VAL A 24 9.08 -6.54 11.91
CA VAL A 24 10.22 -6.54 12.85
C VAL A 24 11.50 -6.01 12.20
N LEU A 25 11.77 -6.34 10.92
CA LEU A 25 13.04 -5.97 10.26
C LEU A 25 13.04 -4.56 9.66
N SER A 26 11.89 -4.04 9.26
CA SER A 26 11.79 -2.73 8.60
C SER A 26 12.39 -1.55 9.40
N PRO A 27 12.26 -1.48 10.74
CA PRO A 27 12.91 -0.41 11.51
C PRO A 27 14.45 -0.45 11.45
N TYR A 28 15.05 -1.63 11.31
CA TYR A 28 16.52 -1.78 11.23
C TYR A 28 17.11 -1.23 9.92
N ILE A 29 16.28 -1.03 8.90
CA ILE A 29 16.65 -0.39 7.63
C ILE A 29 16.08 1.04 7.51
N GLY A 30 15.63 1.62 8.63
CA GLY A 30 15.16 3.01 8.67
C GLY A 30 13.70 3.22 8.24
N VAL A 31 12.88 2.16 8.15
CA VAL A 31 11.45 2.25 7.83
C VAL A 31 10.63 2.03 9.10
N THR A 32 10.06 3.10 9.65
CA THR A 32 9.29 3.04 10.91
C THR A 32 7.81 2.70 10.70
N VAL A 33 7.33 2.75 9.46
CA VAL A 33 5.94 2.52 9.06
C VAL A 33 5.70 1.12 8.49
N GLY A 34 6.34 0.10 9.09
CA GLY A 34 6.30 -1.28 8.59
C GLY A 34 4.87 -1.86 8.40
N ALA A 35 3.90 -1.41 9.20
CA ALA A 35 2.50 -1.84 9.09
C ALA A 35 1.83 -1.46 7.75
N VAL A 36 2.33 -0.45 7.05
CA VAL A 36 1.84 -0.06 5.71
C VAL A 36 1.95 -1.22 4.72
N ALA A 37 2.99 -2.06 4.83
CA ALA A 37 3.14 -3.24 3.99
C ALA A 37 1.97 -4.23 4.14
N LEU A 38 1.41 -4.37 5.35
CA LEU A 38 0.27 -5.27 5.59
C LEU A 38 -1.00 -4.76 4.92
N ILE A 39 -1.24 -3.44 4.95
CA ILE A 39 -2.37 -2.80 4.27
C ILE A 39 -2.26 -3.04 2.75
N CYS A 40 -1.09 -2.78 2.19
CA CYS A 40 -0.82 -2.93 0.76
C CYS A 40 -0.90 -4.40 0.31
N ALA A 41 -0.38 -5.32 1.11
CA ALA A 41 -0.48 -6.76 0.87
C ALA A 41 -1.94 -7.24 0.87
N GLY A 42 -2.77 -6.73 1.79
CA GLY A 42 -4.20 -7.04 1.82
C GLY A 42 -4.91 -6.64 0.54
N LEU A 43 -4.66 -5.43 0.03
CA LEU A 43 -5.22 -4.98 -1.25
C LEU A 43 -4.72 -5.83 -2.43
N PHE A 44 -3.44 -6.17 -2.47
CA PHE A 44 -2.87 -6.98 -3.55
C PHE A 44 -3.36 -8.44 -3.52
N ALA A 45 -3.62 -8.98 -2.32
CA ALA A 45 -4.22 -10.29 -2.14
C ALA A 45 -5.64 -10.36 -2.71
N CYS A 46 -6.43 -9.27 -2.68
CA CYS A 46 -7.72 -9.20 -3.37
C CYS A 46 -7.59 -9.35 -4.89
N LEU A 47 -6.41 -9.10 -5.45
CA LEU A 47 -6.09 -9.32 -6.87
C LEU A 47 -5.50 -10.71 -7.14
N GLY A 48 -5.52 -11.61 -6.15
CA GLY A 48 -4.96 -12.95 -6.24
C GLY A 48 -3.44 -12.97 -6.26
N ASN A 49 -2.78 -11.92 -5.74
CA ASN A 49 -1.33 -11.74 -5.79
C ASN A 49 -0.75 -11.89 -7.21
N ASP A 50 -1.51 -11.50 -8.24
CA ASP A 50 -1.09 -11.62 -9.63
C ASP A 50 0.09 -10.69 -9.92
N ILE A 51 1.26 -11.30 -10.13
CA ILE A 51 2.51 -10.59 -10.44
C ILE A 51 2.38 -9.64 -11.64
N LYS A 52 1.49 -9.93 -12.61
CA LYS A 52 1.25 -9.04 -13.75
C LYS A 52 0.64 -7.71 -13.34
N LYS A 53 -0.05 -7.67 -12.20
CA LYS A 53 -0.64 -6.46 -11.61
C LYS A 53 0.27 -5.78 -10.60
N ALA A 54 1.39 -6.39 -10.20
CA ALA A 54 2.28 -5.86 -9.17
C ALA A 54 2.82 -4.47 -9.52
N ILE A 55 3.21 -4.24 -10.78
CA ILE A 55 3.72 -2.93 -11.23
C ILE A 55 2.60 -1.87 -11.21
N PRO A 56 1.43 -2.06 -11.84
CA PRO A 56 0.35 -1.08 -11.76
C PRO A 56 -0.12 -0.74 -10.34
N VAL A 57 -0.15 -1.74 -9.45
CA VAL A 57 -0.50 -1.56 -8.04
C VAL A 57 0.57 -0.76 -7.31
N SER A 58 1.85 -1.10 -7.52
CA SER A 58 2.99 -0.37 -6.93
C SER A 58 3.00 1.10 -7.34
N MET A 59 2.82 1.37 -8.63
CA MET A 59 2.78 2.75 -9.14
C MET A 59 1.56 3.51 -8.60
N GLY A 60 0.40 2.85 -8.50
CA GLY A 60 -0.76 3.42 -7.81
C GLY A 60 -0.41 3.84 -6.39
N PHE A 61 0.11 2.94 -5.57
CA PHE A 61 0.48 3.25 -4.18
C PHE A 61 1.46 4.43 -4.06
N VAL A 62 2.55 4.42 -4.83
CA VAL A 62 3.56 5.50 -4.79
C VAL A 62 2.99 6.83 -5.28
N LEU A 63 2.14 6.82 -6.31
CA LEU A 63 1.42 8.02 -6.75
C LEU A 63 0.47 8.52 -5.66
N GLY A 64 -0.19 7.62 -4.94
CA GLY A 64 -1.01 7.95 -3.78
C GLY A 64 -0.22 8.65 -2.68
N ASP A 65 0.98 8.18 -2.38
CA ASP A 65 1.85 8.80 -1.38
C ASP A 65 2.26 10.24 -1.78
N VAL A 66 2.62 10.44 -3.05
CA VAL A 66 2.84 11.79 -3.61
C VAL A 66 1.58 12.64 -3.54
N TRP A 67 0.41 12.06 -3.82
CA TRP A 67 -0.89 12.72 -3.73
C TRP A 67 -1.19 13.19 -2.29
N ALA A 68 -0.75 12.43 -1.29
CA ALA A 68 -0.88 12.82 0.12
C ALA A 68 -0.05 14.06 0.43
N VAL A 69 1.19 14.13 -0.06
CA VAL A 69 2.03 15.33 0.08
C VAL A 69 1.34 16.54 -0.53
N VAL A 70 0.81 16.43 -1.76
CA VAL A 70 0.09 17.53 -2.41
C VAL A 70 -1.12 17.97 -1.60
N ALA A 71 -1.92 17.02 -1.10
CA ALA A 71 -3.07 17.30 -0.26
C ALA A 71 -2.68 18.04 1.03
N LEU A 72 -1.65 17.58 1.73
CA LEU A 72 -1.17 18.21 2.96
C LEU A 72 -0.63 19.62 2.70
N GLN A 73 0.07 19.83 1.59
CA GLN A 73 0.56 21.17 1.20
C GLN A 73 -0.59 22.14 0.92
N ILE A 74 -1.63 21.71 0.22
CA ILE A 74 -2.84 22.52 -0.01
C ILE A 74 -3.51 22.86 1.32
N MET A 75 -3.68 21.88 2.20
CA MET A 75 -4.32 22.08 3.50
C MET A 75 -3.54 23.02 4.41
N ALA A 76 -2.20 22.95 4.39
CA ALA A 76 -1.33 23.78 5.22
C ALA A 76 -1.26 25.26 4.77
N HIS A 77 -1.41 25.53 3.46
CA HIS A 77 -1.32 26.89 2.90
C HIS A 77 -2.68 27.56 2.67
N SER A 78 -3.79 26.86 2.93
CA SER A 78 -5.12 27.41 2.78
C SER A 78 -5.47 28.35 3.94
N SER A 79 -6.01 29.53 3.61
CA SER A 79 -6.57 30.46 4.60
C SER A 79 -8.05 30.22 4.89
N LEU A 80 -8.67 29.21 4.27
CA LEU A 80 -10.08 28.88 4.48
C LEU A 80 -10.29 28.13 5.80
N ASN A 81 -11.56 28.00 6.22
CA ASN A 81 -11.93 27.18 7.36
C ASN A 81 -11.35 25.75 7.22
N PRO A 82 -10.74 25.16 8.26
CA PRO A 82 -10.07 23.86 8.17
C PRO A 82 -10.97 22.72 7.66
N ASN A 83 -12.23 22.65 8.08
CA ASN A 83 -13.16 21.61 7.64
C ASN A 83 -13.54 21.79 6.17
N LEU A 84 -13.72 23.04 5.74
CA LEU A 84 -13.99 23.36 4.34
C LEU A 84 -12.76 23.04 3.46
N THR A 85 -11.55 23.42 3.90
CA THR A 85 -10.30 23.09 3.22
C THR A 85 -10.13 21.58 3.08
N LEU A 86 -10.31 20.82 4.16
CA LEU A 86 -10.25 19.36 4.14
C LEU A 86 -11.25 18.79 3.14
N TYR A 87 -12.52 19.18 3.25
CA TYR A 87 -13.57 18.68 2.36
C TYR A 87 -13.25 18.96 0.89
N LEU A 88 -12.91 20.20 0.55
CA LEU A 88 -12.60 20.60 -0.83
C LEU A 88 -11.35 19.91 -1.35
N THR A 89 -10.31 19.76 -0.52
CA THR A 89 -9.09 19.03 -0.88
C THR A 89 -9.41 17.59 -1.20
N LEU A 90 -10.16 16.90 -0.34
CA LEU A 90 -10.55 15.51 -0.55
C LEU A 90 -11.47 15.35 -1.78
N PHE A 91 -12.42 16.26 -1.95
CA PHE A 91 -13.35 16.25 -3.08
C PHE A 91 -12.62 16.43 -4.41
N VAL A 92 -11.79 17.47 -4.53
CA VAL A 92 -11.09 17.80 -5.78
C VAL A 92 -10.02 16.77 -6.07
N LEU A 93 -9.11 16.49 -5.12
CA LEU A 93 -8.01 15.55 -5.36
C LEU A 93 -8.49 14.12 -5.51
N GLY A 94 -9.55 13.72 -4.81
CA GLY A 94 -10.15 12.39 -4.97
C GLY A 94 -10.80 12.23 -6.34
N GLY A 95 -11.57 13.22 -6.80
CA GLY A 95 -12.14 13.23 -8.15
C GLY A 95 -11.06 13.20 -9.23
N LEU A 96 -10.01 14.02 -9.08
CA LEU A 96 -8.90 14.08 -10.03
C LEU A 96 -8.12 12.76 -10.08
N ALA A 97 -7.84 12.11 -8.95
CA ALA A 97 -7.14 10.83 -8.92
C ALA A 97 -7.91 9.75 -9.71
N VAL A 98 -9.25 9.73 -9.63
CA VAL A 98 -10.08 8.79 -10.39
C VAL A 98 -10.05 9.11 -11.88
N ILE A 99 -10.21 10.37 -12.27
CA ILE A 99 -10.20 10.80 -13.68
C ILE A 99 -8.83 10.49 -14.32
N LEU A 100 -7.74 10.95 -13.69
CA LEU A 100 -6.39 10.75 -14.18
C LEU A 100 -6.00 9.26 -14.19
N GLY A 101 -6.35 8.55 -13.13
CA GLY A 101 -6.11 7.11 -13.02
C GLY A 101 -6.84 6.30 -14.09
N SER A 102 -8.05 6.71 -14.48
CA SER A 102 -8.83 6.06 -15.54
C SER A 102 -8.23 6.29 -16.93
N ILE A 103 -7.63 7.46 -17.18
CA ILE A 103 -6.90 7.72 -18.44
C ILE A 103 -5.66 6.81 -18.55
N GLY A 104 -5.01 6.54 -17.41
CA GLY A 104 -3.80 5.72 -17.31
C GLY A 104 -4.04 4.27 -16.89
N GLU A 105 -5.24 3.70 -17.08
CA GLU A 105 -5.66 2.41 -16.45
C GLU A 105 -4.76 1.20 -16.76
N LYS A 106 -4.04 1.23 -17.90
CA LYS A 106 -3.08 0.17 -18.27
C LYS A 106 -1.80 0.22 -17.43
N VAL A 107 -1.51 1.39 -16.87
CA VAL A 107 -0.29 1.69 -16.14
C VAL A 107 -0.61 1.77 -14.65
N ILE A 108 -1.75 2.34 -14.23
CA ILE A 108 -2.03 2.61 -12.82
C ILE A 108 -3.28 1.88 -12.35
N PHE A 109 -3.18 1.18 -11.23
CA PHE A 109 -4.34 0.62 -10.56
C PHE A 109 -4.97 1.67 -9.62
N VAL A 110 -6.07 2.29 -10.06
CA VAL A 110 -6.75 3.40 -9.35
C VAL A 110 -7.06 3.08 -7.87
N PRO A 111 -7.55 1.88 -7.49
CA PRO A 111 -7.78 1.58 -6.08
C PRO A 111 -6.51 1.62 -5.24
N ALA A 112 -5.35 1.24 -5.79
CA ALA A 112 -4.07 1.37 -5.09
C ALA A 112 -3.62 2.83 -4.97
N TRP A 113 -3.93 3.69 -5.95
CA TRP A 113 -3.72 5.13 -5.82
C TRP A 113 -4.52 5.70 -4.65
N LEU A 114 -5.82 5.48 -4.63
CA LEU A 114 -6.69 6.00 -3.56
C LEU A 114 -6.29 5.43 -2.19
N ALA A 115 -5.94 4.14 -2.12
CA ALA A 115 -5.45 3.53 -0.89
C ALA A 115 -4.10 4.12 -0.46
N GLY A 116 -3.17 4.32 -1.39
CA GLY A 116 -1.87 4.94 -1.11
C GLY A 116 -2.02 6.36 -0.58
N TRP A 117 -2.95 7.13 -1.15
CA TRP A 117 -3.27 8.46 -0.68
C TRP A 117 -3.84 8.47 0.74
N ALA A 118 -4.80 7.57 1.04
CA ALA A 118 -5.35 7.44 2.37
C ALA A 118 -4.29 7.03 3.42
N ILE A 119 -3.38 6.12 3.06
CA ILE A 119 -2.24 5.74 3.90
C ILE A 119 -1.35 6.96 4.17
N GLY A 120 -0.93 7.66 3.12
CA GLY A 120 -0.08 8.85 3.24
C GLY A 120 -0.70 9.92 4.13
N LEU A 121 -1.99 10.23 3.94
CA LEU A 121 -2.73 11.18 4.79
C LEU A 121 -2.80 10.72 6.25
N THR A 122 -2.99 9.42 6.50
CA THR A 122 -3.11 8.87 7.85
C THR A 122 -1.79 8.96 8.61
N ILE A 123 -0.67 8.67 7.93
CA ILE A 123 0.66 8.68 8.55
C ILE A 123 1.20 10.11 8.68
N MET A 124 1.13 10.90 7.61
CA MET A 124 1.75 12.23 7.56
C MET A 124 0.85 13.36 8.07
N GLY A 125 -0.48 13.18 8.08
CA GLY A 125 -1.43 14.21 8.50
C GLY A 125 -1.22 14.75 9.93
N PRO A 126 -0.87 13.91 10.92
CA PRO A 126 -0.54 14.37 12.27
C PRO A 126 0.85 15.02 12.41
N MET A 127 1.69 15.01 11.37
CA MET A 127 3.07 15.48 11.43
C MET A 127 3.19 16.97 11.08
N ASP A 128 4.28 17.61 11.52
CA ASP A 128 4.69 18.92 11.01
C ASP A 128 5.09 18.78 9.53
N ILE A 129 4.64 19.71 8.68
CA ILE A 129 4.90 19.72 7.24
C ILE A 129 6.40 19.72 6.92
N ASN A 130 7.24 20.26 7.80
CA ASN A 130 8.69 20.29 7.61
C ASN A 130 9.34 18.92 7.84
N LEU A 131 8.64 17.98 8.50
CA LEU A 131 9.13 16.66 8.87
C LEU A 131 8.62 15.54 7.95
N ILE A 132 7.67 15.83 7.03
CA ILE A 132 7.10 14.80 6.14
C ILE A 132 8.10 14.29 5.09
N GLY A 133 9.14 15.08 4.78
CA GLY A 133 10.08 14.76 3.69
C GLY A 133 10.80 13.42 3.85
N SER A 134 11.19 13.06 5.07
CA SER A 134 11.80 11.75 5.36
C SER A 134 10.78 10.61 5.46
N MET A 135 9.49 10.92 5.56
CA MET A 135 8.43 9.93 5.72
C MET A 135 7.95 9.36 4.38
N VAL A 136 7.88 10.19 3.33
CA VAL A 136 7.47 9.77 1.97
C VAL A 136 8.28 8.56 1.47
N PRO A 137 9.63 8.55 1.52
CA PRO A 137 10.39 7.37 1.08
C PRO A 137 10.12 6.13 1.93
N GLN A 138 9.86 6.29 3.25
CA GLN A 138 9.58 5.16 4.13
C GLN A 138 8.21 4.53 3.83
N ILE A 139 7.20 5.37 3.59
CA ILE A 139 5.87 4.92 3.18
C ILE A 139 5.96 4.20 1.84
N ALA A 140 6.62 4.79 0.84
CA ALA A 140 6.82 4.17 -0.47
C ALA A 140 7.52 2.80 -0.36
N VAL A 141 8.61 2.70 0.41
CA VAL A 141 9.32 1.42 0.63
C VAL A 141 8.40 0.39 1.30
N ALA A 142 7.62 0.78 2.31
CA ALA A 142 6.69 -0.12 2.97
C ALA A 142 5.55 -0.57 2.03
N MET A 143 5.02 0.32 1.18
CA MET A 143 4.02 -0.02 0.17
C MET A 143 4.56 -1.05 -0.83
N LEU A 144 5.78 -0.83 -1.32
CA LEU A 144 6.47 -1.75 -2.24
C LEU A 144 6.74 -3.10 -1.58
N ALA A 145 7.14 -3.12 -0.31
CA ALA A 145 7.32 -4.36 0.44
C ALA A 145 5.99 -5.13 0.60
N GLY A 146 4.86 -4.43 0.78
CA GLY A 146 3.54 -5.06 0.80
C GLY A 146 3.21 -5.79 -0.51
N VAL A 147 3.51 -5.16 -1.65
CA VAL A 147 3.24 -5.77 -2.98
C VAL A 147 4.24 -6.88 -3.29
N TRP A 148 5.54 -6.60 -3.19
CA TRP A 148 6.56 -7.49 -3.72
C TRP A 148 7.00 -8.56 -2.73
N TYR A 149 7.27 -8.18 -1.48
CA TYR A 149 7.73 -9.13 -0.47
C TYR A 149 6.58 -9.91 0.14
N VAL A 150 5.54 -9.24 0.64
CA VAL A 150 4.41 -9.96 1.26
C VAL A 150 3.50 -10.58 0.20
N GLY A 151 3.19 -9.84 -0.87
CA GLY A 151 2.31 -10.28 -1.94
C GLY A 151 2.96 -11.32 -2.86
N VAL A 152 3.89 -10.89 -3.72
CA VAL A 152 4.49 -11.75 -4.77
C VAL A 152 5.33 -12.87 -4.16
N VAL A 153 6.28 -12.56 -3.28
CA VAL A 153 7.11 -13.61 -2.65
C VAL A 153 6.28 -14.52 -1.74
N GLY A 154 5.27 -13.98 -1.05
CA GLY A 154 4.33 -14.79 -0.26
C GLY A 154 3.54 -15.78 -1.11
N ASP A 155 2.99 -15.35 -2.25
CA ASP A 155 2.29 -16.25 -3.17
C ASP A 155 3.22 -17.35 -3.73
N LEU A 156 4.45 -16.99 -4.12
CA LEU A 156 5.45 -17.96 -4.57
C LEU A 156 5.80 -18.97 -3.47
N PHE A 157 6.00 -18.49 -2.24
CA PHE A 157 6.30 -19.32 -1.08
C PHE A 157 5.13 -20.26 -0.76
N GLN A 158 3.89 -19.78 -0.77
CA GLN A 158 2.71 -20.60 -0.54
C GLN A 158 2.58 -21.69 -1.59
N LYS A 159 2.74 -21.35 -2.88
CA LYS A 159 2.68 -22.33 -4.00
C LYS A 159 3.75 -23.40 -3.85
N LEU A 160 4.95 -23.04 -3.39
CA LEU A 160 6.01 -24.00 -3.07
C LEU A 160 5.58 -24.96 -1.96
N LEU A 161 5.03 -24.45 -0.86
CA LEU A 161 4.54 -25.29 0.25
C LEU A 161 3.41 -26.23 -0.22
N ILE A 162 2.45 -25.72 -0.99
CA ILE A 162 1.37 -26.55 -1.55
C ILE A 162 1.96 -27.71 -2.34
N LYS A 163 2.93 -27.45 -3.23
CA LYS A 163 3.58 -28.49 -4.04
C LYS A 163 4.31 -29.54 -3.21
N ILE A 164 4.83 -29.17 -2.04
CA ILE A 164 5.49 -30.09 -1.10
C ILE A 164 4.46 -30.96 -0.37
N PHE A 165 3.36 -30.36 0.12
CA PHE A 165 2.36 -31.05 0.96
C PHE A 165 1.23 -31.74 0.17
N SER A 166 1.08 -31.42 -1.11
CA SER A 166 0.12 -32.08 -2.01
C SER A 166 0.68 -33.33 -2.68
N LYS A 167 1.98 -33.62 -2.50
CA LYS A 167 2.56 -34.94 -2.80
C LYS A 167 2.19 -35.93 -1.70
#